data_AF-A0A359DC13-F1
#
_entry.id   AF-A0A359DC13-F1
#
_cell.length_a   1.000
_cell.length_b   1.000
_cell.length_c   1.000
_cell.angle_alpha   90.00
_cell.angle_beta   90.00
_cell.angle_gamma   90.00
#
_symmetry.space_group_name_H-M   'P 1'
#
loop_
_entity.id
_entity.type
_entity.pdbx_description
1 polymer ?
#
loop_
_entity_poly.entity_id
_entity_poly.type
_entity_poly.pdbx_seq_one_letter_code
_entity_poly.pdbx_strand_id
1 'polypeptide(L)'
;MSSGLLALLAFSPILLAAILLIGLRWPAKRAMPLVYLLTAGIGLYAWDMSLNRVLASTVQGLVITAGVLWIIFGAILLLNTLKHSGGITAIRAGFATISPDRRIQAIIIA
;
A
#
# COMPACT_ATOMS: atom_id res chain seq x y z
N MET A 1 21.56 -22.88 8.68
CA MET A 1 21.68 -22.29 7.33
C MET A 1 22.70 -21.16 7.37
N SER A 2 23.46 -20.92 6.30
CA SER A 2 24.38 -19.77 6.27
C SER A 2 23.59 -18.46 6.28
N SER A 3 24.11 -17.42 6.95
CA SER A 3 23.43 -16.13 7.08
C SER A 3 23.10 -15.49 5.71
N GLY A 4 23.97 -15.69 4.71
CA GLY A 4 23.74 -15.24 3.34
C GLY A 4 22.52 -15.91 2.69
N LEU A 5 22.30 -17.20 2.94
CA LEU A 5 21.14 -17.92 2.42
C LEU A 5 19.83 -17.45 3.08
N LEU A 6 19.85 -17.19 4.39
CA LEU A 6 18.70 -16.61 5.10
C LEU A 6 18.38 -15.20 4.60
N ALA A 7 19.39 -14.37 4.31
CA ALA A 7 19.18 -13.05 3.74
C ALA A 7 18.52 -13.11 2.34
N LEU A 8 18.97 -14.04 1.48
CA LEU A 8 18.36 -14.26 0.17
C LEU A 8 16.91 -14.73 0.27
N LEU A 9 16.61 -15.65 1.19
CA LEU A 9 15.25 -16.13 1.43
C LEU A 9 14.34 -15.02 1.94
N ALA A 10 14.80 -14.18 2.88
CA ALA A 10 14.04 -13.03 3.37
C ALA A 10 13.80 -11.97 2.29
N PHE A 11 14.74 -11.81 1.35
CA PHE A 11 14.60 -10.89 0.22
C PHE A 11 13.69 -11.41 -0.90
N SER A 12 13.58 -12.73 -1.05
CA SER A 12 12.89 -13.34 -2.20
C SER A 12 11.43 -12.92 -2.40
N PRO A 13 10.57 -12.68 -1.38
CA PRO A 13 9.22 -12.22 -1.61
C PRO A 13 9.17 -10.79 -2.18
N ILE A 14 10.10 -9.94 -1.75
CA ILE A 14 10.24 -8.56 -2.25
C ILE A 14 10.67 -8.59 -3.70
N LEU A 15 11.67 -9.42 -4.03
CA LEU A 15 12.14 -9.61 -5.40
C LEU A 15 11.02 -10.13 -6.31
N LEU A 16 10.23 -11.11 -5.84
CA LEU A 16 9.10 -11.62 -6.59
C LEU A 16 8.04 -10.53 -6.82
N ALA A 17 7.72 -9.73 -5.79
CA ALA A 17 6.78 -8.61 -5.94
C ALA A 17 7.26 -7.60 -6.98
N ALA A 18 8.54 -7.24 -6.96
CA ALA A 18 9.14 -6.32 -7.94
C ALA A 18 9.06 -6.89 -9.36
N ILE A 19 9.41 -8.16 -9.55
CA ILE A 19 9.35 -8.82 -10.87
C ILE A 19 7.92 -8.88 -11.40
N LEU A 20 6.94 -9.27 -10.57
CA LEU A 20 5.56 -9.41 -11.00
C LEU A 20 4.89 -8.06 -11.28
N LEU A 21 5.10 -7.07 -10.42
CA LEU A 21 4.41 -5.77 -10.52
C LEU A 21 5.11 -4.81 -11.49
N ILE A 22 6.44 -4.74 -11.47
CA ILE A 22 7.21 -3.77 -12.26
C ILE A 22 7.63 -4.41 -13.59
N GLY A 23 8.16 -5.63 -13.54
CA GLY A 23 8.65 -6.35 -14.72
C GLY A 23 7.50 -6.81 -15.62
N LEU A 24 6.65 -7.72 -15.12
CA LEU A 24 5.55 -8.31 -15.89
C LEU A 24 4.28 -7.46 -15.88
N ARG A 25 4.21 -6.41 -15.06
CA ARG A 25 3.05 -5.52 -14.92
C ARG A 25 1.75 -6.26 -14.61
N TRP A 26 1.84 -7.32 -13.81
CA TRP A 26 0.66 -8.07 -13.38
C TRP A 26 -0.20 -7.23 -12.44
N PRO A 27 -1.53 -7.40 -12.48
CA PRO A 27 -2.40 -6.73 -11.53
C PRO A 27 -2.06 -7.19 -10.11
N ALA A 28 -2.02 -6.24 -9.16
CA ALA A 28 -1.74 -6.51 -7.75
C ALA A 28 -2.66 -7.59 -7.16
N LYS A 29 -3.90 -7.69 -7.66
CA LYS A 29 -4.86 -8.74 -7.30
C LYS A 29 -4.33 -10.16 -7.51
N ARG A 30 -3.46 -10.40 -8.51
CA ARG A 30 -2.84 -11.70 -8.79
C ARG A 30 -1.45 -11.82 -8.20
N ALA A 31 -0.67 -10.74 -8.23
CA ALA A 31 0.72 -10.75 -7.75
C ALA A 31 0.81 -10.91 -6.22
N MET A 32 -0.02 -10.18 -5.46
CA MET A 32 0.08 -10.16 -4.00
C MET A 32 -0.24 -11.52 -3.34
N PRO A 33 -1.28 -12.28 -3.78
CA PRO A 33 -1.51 -13.62 -3.26
C PRO A 33 -0.34 -14.58 -3.50
N LEU A 34 0.33 -14.51 -4.67
CA LEU A 34 1.50 -15.34 -4.96
C LEU A 34 2.67 -15.01 -4.04
N VAL A 35 2.94 -13.72 -3.83
CA VAL A 35 3.98 -13.25 -2.90
C VAL A 35 3.67 -13.72 -1.47
N TYR A 36 2.40 -13.67 -1.06
CA TYR A 36 1.97 -14.18 0.25
C TYR A 36 2.20 -15.69 0.38
N LEU A 37 1.82 -16.50 -0.62
CA LEU A 37 2.04 -17.95 -0.60
C LEU A 37 3.53 -18.29 -0.51
N LEU A 38 4.37 -17.58 -1.26
CA LEU A 38 5.82 -17.74 -1.18
C LEU A 38 6.33 -17.39 0.23
N THR A 39 5.91 -16.26 0.78
CA THR A 39 6.32 -15.81 2.13
C THR A 39 5.91 -16.80 3.21
N ALA A 40 4.68 -17.29 3.15
CA ALA A 40 4.15 -18.29 4.08
C ALA A 40 4.94 -19.61 3.98
N GLY A 41 5.23 -20.08 2.76
CA GLY A 41 6.04 -21.27 2.53
C GLY A 41 7.44 -21.12 3.11
N ILE A 42 8.10 -19.98 2.88
CA ILE A 42 9.43 -19.70 3.43
C ILE A 42 9.38 -19.66 4.97
N GLY A 43 8.38 -19.03 5.57
CA GLY A 43 8.22 -18.99 7.02
C GLY A 43 8.08 -20.39 7.65
N LEU A 44 7.29 -21.27 7.02
CA LEU A 44 7.11 -22.65 7.48
C LEU A 44 8.37 -23.50 7.30
N TYR A 45 8.99 -23.48 6.11
CA TYR A 45 10.04 -24.43 5.77
C TYR A 45 11.47 -23.96 6.12
N ALA A 46 11.74 -22.65 6.10
CA ALA A 46 13.08 -22.12 6.36
C ALA A 46 13.25 -21.56 7.78
N TRP A 47 12.18 -21.07 8.40
CA TRP A 47 12.19 -20.54 9.78
C TRP A 47 11.44 -21.41 10.80
N ASP A 48 10.96 -22.59 10.37
CA ASP A 48 10.25 -23.56 11.22
C ASP A 48 9.12 -22.92 12.04
N MET A 49 8.41 -21.95 11.43
CA MET A 49 7.28 -21.30 12.08
C MET A 49 6.13 -22.30 12.22
N SER A 50 5.46 -22.31 13.38
CA SER A 50 4.26 -23.11 13.53
C SER A 50 3.15 -22.61 12.59
N LEU A 51 2.35 -23.55 12.08
CA LEU A 51 1.23 -23.24 11.19
C LEU A 51 0.24 -22.27 11.85
N ASN A 52 0.03 -22.41 13.17
CA ASN A 52 -0.76 -21.49 13.97
C ASN A 52 -0.23 -20.06 13.95
N ARG A 53 1.11 -19.87 13.97
CA ARG A 53 1.71 -18.53 13.90
C ARG A 53 1.47 -17.89 12.54
N VAL A 54 1.62 -18.65 11.46
CA VAL A 54 1.34 -18.14 10.11
C VAL A 54 -0.13 -17.74 9.98
N LEU A 55 -1.07 -18.59 10.41
CA LEU A 55 -2.50 -18.27 10.40
C LEU A 55 -2.83 -17.04 11.25
N ALA A 56 -2.24 -16.92 12.44
CA ALA A 56 -2.42 -15.77 13.30
C ALA A 56 -1.92 -14.48 12.64
N SER A 57 -0.76 -14.51 11.98
CA SER A 57 -0.24 -13.38 11.21
C SER A 57 -1.12 -13.01 10.01
N THR A 58 -1.75 -14.00 9.35
CA THR A 58 -2.71 -13.74 8.27
C THR A 58 -3.95 -13.02 8.78
N VAL A 59 -4.52 -13.48 9.90
CA VAL A 59 -5.66 -12.82 10.55
C VAL A 59 -5.29 -11.40 11.00
N GLN A 60 -4.10 -11.23 11.59
CA GLN A 60 -3.58 -9.90 11.93
C GLN A 60 -3.49 -8.98 10.71
N GLY A 61 -3.02 -9.50 9.56
CA GLY A 61 -3.00 -8.74 8.30
C GLY A 61 -4.40 -8.30 7.84
N LEU A 62 -5.42 -9.13 8.03
CA LEU A 62 -6.81 -8.77 7.74
C LEU A 62 -7.31 -7.66 8.68
N VAL A 63 -6.97 -7.71 9.96
CA VAL A 63 -7.31 -6.65 10.93
C VAL A 63 -6.63 -5.33 10.55
N ILE A 64 -5.36 -5.36 10.16
CA ILE A 64 -4.64 -4.16 9.67
C ILE A 64 -5.35 -3.60 8.43
N THR A 65 -5.79 -4.46 7.51
CA THR A 65 -6.53 -4.06 6.31
C THR A 65 -7.82 -3.32 6.66
N ALA A 66 -8.55 -3.73 7.70
CA ALA A 66 -9.73 -3.02 8.17
C ALA A 66 -9.41 -1.57 8.61
N GLY A 67 -8.27 -1.37 9.29
CA GLY A 67 -7.79 -0.03 9.64
C GLY A 67 -7.47 0.84 8.42
N VAL A 68 -6.83 0.26 7.40
CA VAL A 68 -6.57 0.96 6.13
C VAL A 68 -7.88 1.34 5.44
N LEU A 69 -8.85 0.42 5.38
CA LEU A 69 -10.17 0.69 4.80
C LEU A 69 -10.91 1.81 5.55
N TRP A 70 -10.81 1.85 6.89
CA TRP A 70 -11.38 2.93 7.70
C TRP A 70 -10.82 4.30 7.30
N ILE A 71 -9.50 4.40 7.13
CA ILE A 71 -8.83 5.64 6.69
C ILE A 71 -9.29 6.03 5.27
N ILE A 72 -9.29 5.08 4.34
CA ILE A 72 -9.69 5.32 2.95
C ILE A 72 -11.16 5.77 2.87
N PHE A 73 -12.05 5.13 3.64
CA PHE A 73 -13.45 5.50 3.69
C PHE A 73 -13.64 6.92 4.20
N GLY A 74 -13.00 7.29 5.32
CA GLY A 74 -13.04 8.65 5.85
C GLY A 74 -12.53 9.69 4.85
N ALA A 75 -11.42 9.39 4.16
CA ALA A 75 -10.85 10.27 3.14
C ALA A 75 -11.78 10.46 1.93
N ILE A 76 -12.38 9.38 1.44
CA ILE A 76 -13.33 9.42 0.31
C ILE A 76 -14.60 10.16 0.70
N LEU A 77 -15.12 9.93 1.91
CA LEU A 77 -16.28 10.65 2.44
C LEU A 77 -16.00 12.15 2.49
N LEU A 78 -14.88 12.57 3.12
CA LEU A 78 -14.47 13.96 3.20
C LEU A 78 -14.32 14.58 1.81
N LEU A 79 -13.65 13.88 0.89
CA LEU A 79 -13.47 14.34 -0.48
C LEU A 79 -14.81 14.56 -1.18
N ASN A 80 -15.75 13.62 -1.05
CA ASN A 80 -17.06 13.74 -1.67
C ASN A 80 -17.91 14.84 -1.01
N THR A 81 -17.85 14.99 0.31
CA THR A 81 -18.50 16.10 1.01
C THR A 81 -17.97 17.44 0.50
N LEU A 82 -16.65 17.61 0.39
CA LEU A 82 -16.02 18.84 -0.12
C LEU A 82 -16.33 19.10 -1.59
N LYS A 83 -16.50 18.04 -2.41
CA LYS A 83 -16.93 18.16 -3.81
C LYS A 83 -18.36 18.68 -3.92
N HIS A 84 -19.29 18.13 -3.16
CA HIS A 84 -20.71 18.47 -3.25
C HIS A 84 -21.06 19.76 -2.50
N SER A 85 -20.31 20.12 -1.45
CA SER A 85 -20.50 21.39 -0.73
C SER A 85 -19.84 22.59 -1.43
N GLY A 86 -19.12 22.37 -2.54
CA GLY A 86 -18.34 23.43 -3.21
C GLY A 86 -17.07 23.85 -2.46
N GLY A 87 -16.69 23.16 -1.38
CA GLY A 87 -15.49 23.44 -0.60
C GLY A 87 -14.20 23.39 -1.45
N ILE A 88 -14.13 22.50 -2.45
CA ILE A 88 -13.00 22.47 -3.39
C ILE A 88 -12.93 23.77 -4.22
N THR A 89 -14.07 24.31 -4.63
CA THR A 89 -14.14 25.56 -5.38
C THR A 89 -13.71 26.74 -4.52
N ALA A 90 -14.12 26.78 -3.25
CA ALA A 90 -13.68 27.79 -2.28
C ALA A 90 -12.16 27.74 -2.05
N ILE A 91 -11.59 26.54 -1.89
CA ILE A 91 -10.13 26.34 -1.77
C ILE A 91 -9.41 26.88 -3.02
N ARG A 92 -9.89 26.54 -4.22
CA ARG A 92 -9.31 27.04 -5.48
C ARG A 92 -9.40 28.56 -5.60
N ALA A 93 -10.52 29.16 -5.20
CA ALA A 93 -10.69 30.61 -5.21
C ALA A 93 -9.70 31.30 -4.25
N GLY A 94 -9.48 30.75 -3.06
CA GLY A 94 -8.46 31.24 -2.12
C GLY A 94 -7.04 31.23 -2.72
N PHE A 95 -6.63 30.14 -3.37
CA PHE A 95 -5.32 30.09 -4.03
C PHE A 95 -5.20 31.08 -5.21
N ALA A 96 -6.29 31.28 -5.96
CA ALA A 96 -6.32 32.26 -7.04
C ALA A 96 -6.17 33.71 -6.54
N THR A 97 -6.59 34.01 -5.30
CA THR A 97 -6.38 35.35 -4.70
C THR A 97 -4.93 35.61 -4.27
N ILE A 98 -4.14 34.58 -3.96
CA ILE A 98 -2.71 34.72 -3.62
C ILE A 98 -1.90 35.01 -4.88
N SER A 99 -2.08 34.19 -5.92
CA SER A 99 -1.45 34.41 -7.22
C SER A 99 -2.28 33.77 -8.33
N PRO A 100 -2.63 34.50 -9.40
CA PRO A 100 -3.32 33.95 -10.55
C PRO A 100 -2.41 33.09 -11.46
N ASP A 101 -1.09 33.14 -11.27
CA ASP A 101 -0.17 32.31 -12.07
C ASP A 101 -0.20 30.85 -11.61
N ARG A 102 -0.61 29.96 -12.52
CA ARG A 102 -0.69 28.51 -12.29
C ARG A 102 0.66 27.89 -11.93
N ARG A 103 1.78 28.50 -12.35
CA ARG A 103 3.14 28.05 -12.02
C ARG A 103 3.45 28.27 -10.55
N ILE A 104 3.12 29.44 -10.03
CA ILE A 104 3.33 29.80 -8.63
C ILE A 104 2.40 28.97 -7.73
N GLN A 105 1.15 28.73 -8.16
CA GLN A 105 0.22 27.85 -7.44
C GLN A 105 0.75 26.42 -7.31
N ALA A 106 1.37 25.87 -8.37
CA ALA A 106 1.95 24.54 -8.32
C ALA A 106 3.09 24.43 -7.29
N ILE A 107 3.91 25.49 -7.14
CA ILE A 107 4.97 25.56 -6.13
C ILE A 107 4.39 25.65 -4.71
N ILE A 108 3.27 26.34 -4.51
CA ILE A 108 2.62 26.49 -3.19
C ILE A 108 1.92 25.18 -2.74
N ILE A 109 1.43 24.38 -3.70
CA ILE A 109 0.69 23.14 -3.42
C ILE A 109 1.62 21.91 -3.28
N ALA A 110 2.77 21.91 -3.96
CA ALA A 110 3.76 20.84 -3.94
C ALA A 110 4.57 20.83 -2.63
#